data_AF-A0A3D3S9W3-F1
#
_entry.id   AF-A0A3D3S9W3-F1
#
_cell.length_a   1.000
_cell.length_b   1.000
_cell.length_c   1.000
_cell.angle_alpha   90.00
_cell.angle_beta   90.00
_cell.angle_gamma   90.00
#
_symmetry.space_group_name_H-M   'P 1'
#
loop_
_entity.id
_entity.type
_entity.pdbx_description
1 polymer ?
#
loop_
_entity_poly.entity_id
_entity_poly.type
_entity_poly.pdbx_seq_one_letter_code
_entity_poly.pdbx_strand_id
1 'polypeptide(L)'
;ALGAEVIVYGIDPAHGQALRQTLPQVDWRMSSPEAIGAELAQADLLVGAVLLPGDRAPHLISADMVRRMRPGTVIVDVSIDQGGCV
;
A
#
# COMPACT_ATOMS: atom_id res chain seq x y z
N ALA A 1 7.94 -9.34 -15.59
CA ALA A 1 7.95 -8.62 -14.31
C ALA A 1 9.28 -7.88 -14.16
N LEU A 2 9.33 -6.76 -13.42
CA LEU A 2 10.53 -5.94 -13.24
C LEU A 2 11.47 -6.44 -12.13
N GLY A 3 11.15 -7.56 -11.47
CA GLY A 3 12.00 -8.19 -10.45
C GLY A 3 11.95 -7.56 -9.05
N ALA A 4 11.00 -6.64 -8.80
CA ALA A 4 10.81 -6.06 -7.47
C ALA A 4 10.22 -7.07 -6.48
N GLU A 5 10.60 -6.94 -5.21
CA GLU A 5 9.84 -7.48 -4.10
C GLU A 5 8.54 -6.67 -3.96
N VAL A 6 7.40 -7.36 -3.90
CA VAL A 6 6.08 -6.72 -3.88
C VAL A 6 5.30 -7.21 -2.68
N ILE A 7 4.95 -6.27 -1.81
CA ILE A 7 4.09 -6.48 -0.65
C ILE A 7 2.80 -5.69 -0.86
N VAL A 8 1.66 -6.37 -0.75
CA VAL A 8 0.32 -5.78 -0.90
C VAL A 8 -0.39 -5.83 0.45
N TYR A 9 -0.80 -4.66 0.94
CA TYR A 9 -1.66 -4.54 2.11
C TYR A 9 -3.12 -4.45 1.69
N GLY A 10 -4.00 -5.23 2.32
CA GLY A 10 -5.44 -5.17 2.11
C GLY A 10 -6.23 -5.46 3.37
N ILE A 11 -7.55 -5.26 3.33
CA ILE A 11 -8.47 -5.54 4.45
C ILE A 11 -9.31 -6.81 4.24
N ASP A 12 -9.39 -7.30 3.01
CA ASP A 12 -10.18 -8.46 2.64
C ASP A 12 -9.28 -9.71 2.45
N PRO A 13 -9.35 -10.70 3.36
CA PRO A 13 -8.58 -11.93 3.24
C PRO A 13 -8.91 -12.75 1.98
N ALA A 14 -10.15 -12.71 1.49
CA ALA A 14 -10.54 -13.49 0.31
C ALA A 14 -9.86 -12.93 -0.95
N HIS A 15 -9.80 -11.61 -1.10
CA HIS A 15 -9.01 -10.97 -2.14
C HIS A 15 -7.51 -11.28 -1.99
N GLY A 16 -6.98 -11.27 -0.77
CA GLY A 16 -5.59 -11.65 -0.52
C GLY A 16 -5.25 -13.08 -0.93
N GLN A 17 -6.15 -14.03 -0.63
CA GLN A 17 -6.01 -15.42 -1.05
C GLN A 17 -6.05 -15.57 -2.58
N ALA A 18 -7.01 -14.91 -3.24
CA ALA A 18 -7.13 -14.93 -4.70
C ALA A 18 -5.90 -14.31 -5.39
N LEU A 19 -5.35 -13.23 -4.81
CA LEU A 19 -4.13 -12.59 -5.29
C LEU A 19 -2.94 -13.56 -5.22
N ARG A 20 -2.75 -14.24 -4.08
CA ARG A 20 -1.67 -15.22 -3.90
C ARG A 20 -1.78 -16.43 -4.82
N GLN A 21 -2.99 -16.82 -5.21
CA GLN A 21 -3.20 -17.88 -6.21
C GLN A 21 -2.80 -17.43 -7.61
N THR A 22 -3.04 -16.16 -7.95
CA THR A 22 -2.79 -15.59 -9.28
C THR A 22 -1.34 -15.10 -9.43
N LEU A 23 -0.77 -14.55 -8.36
CA LEU A 23 0.56 -13.94 -8.27
C LEU A 23 1.28 -14.47 -7.03
N PRO A 24 1.79 -15.72 -7.06
CA PRO A 24 2.39 -16.37 -5.90
C PRO A 24 3.67 -15.69 -5.38
N GLN A 25 4.30 -14.84 -6.19
CA GLN A 25 5.47 -14.05 -5.81
C GLN A 25 5.14 -12.78 -5.01
N VAL A 26 3.87 -12.41 -4.91
CA VAL A 26 3.43 -11.23 -4.15
C VAL A 26 3.13 -11.66 -2.72
N ASP A 27 3.76 -10.98 -1.76
CA ASP A 27 3.38 -11.14 -0.36
C ASP A 27 2.15 -10.28 -0.06
N TRP A 28 1.10 -10.90 0.48
CA TRP A 28 -0.11 -10.21 0.88
C TRP A 28 -0.22 -10.14 2.40
N ARG A 29 -0.51 -8.97 2.94
CA ARG A 29 -0.60 -8.75 4.38
C ARG A 29 -1.89 -8.05 4.75
N MET A 30 -2.39 -8.34 5.94
CA MET A 30 -3.50 -7.60 6.52
C MET A 30 -3.06 -6.17 6.83
N SER A 31 -3.90 -5.19 6.50
CA SER A 31 -3.61 -3.78 6.74
C SER A 31 -3.74 -3.43 8.22
N SER A 32 -2.69 -2.85 8.79
CA SER A 32 -2.76 -2.10 10.05
C SER A 32 -1.81 -0.90 9.97
N PRO A 33 -2.09 0.22 10.66
CA PRO A 33 -1.21 1.39 10.66
C PRO A 33 0.23 1.04 11.09
N GLU A 34 0.38 0.14 12.06
CA GLU A 34 1.68 -0.29 12.58
C GLU A 34 2.47 -1.09 11.53
N ALA A 35 1.83 -2.07 10.90
CA ALA A 35 2.47 -2.91 9.89
C ALA A 35 2.86 -2.10 8.65
N ILE A 36 1.94 -1.24 8.17
CA ILE A 36 2.19 -0.35 7.02
C ILE A 36 3.34 0.62 7.36
N GLY A 37 3.28 1.27 8.52
CA GLY A 37 4.31 2.23 8.93
C GLY A 37 5.70 1.61 9.07
N ALA A 38 5.79 0.38 9.57
CA ALA A 38 7.05 -0.36 9.66
C ALA A 38 7.62 -0.73 8.28
N GLU A 39 6.76 -1.13 7.34
CA GLU A 39 7.17 -1.46 5.97
C GLU A 39 7.63 -0.23 5.19
N LEU A 40 6.92 0.89 5.32
CA LEU A 40 7.24 2.13 4.60
C LEU A 40 8.64 2.66 4.92
N ALA A 41 9.15 2.43 6.14
CA ALA A 41 10.52 2.81 6.51
C ALA A 41 11.59 2.10 5.66
N GLN A 42 11.23 0.98 5.01
CA GLN A 42 12.12 0.17 4.19
C GLN A 42 11.68 0.10 2.71
N ALA A 43 10.66 0.84 2.30
CA ALA A 43 10.15 0.81 0.94
C ALA A 43 10.92 1.78 0.02
N ASP A 44 11.17 1.37 -1.22
CA ASP A 44 11.70 2.24 -2.30
C ASP A 44 10.58 2.85 -3.16
N LEU A 45 9.38 2.26 -3.12
CA LEU A 45 8.20 2.72 -3.82
C LEU A 45 6.95 2.41 -3.00
N LEU A 46 6.08 3.41 -2.82
CA LEU A 46 4.73 3.26 -2.32
C LEU A 46 3.72 3.51 -3.46
N VAL A 47 2.78 2.60 -3.64
CA VAL A 47 1.62 2.79 -4.52
C VAL A 47 0.35 2.77 -3.69
N GLY A 48 -0.27 3.93 -3.52
CA GLY A 48 -1.60 4.09 -2.93
C GLY A 48 -2.67 3.76 -3.96
N ALA A 49 -3.44 2.70 -3.74
CA ALA A 49 -4.45 2.20 -4.67
C ALA A 49 -5.73 1.75 -3.94
N VAL A 50 -6.18 2.56 -2.98
CA VAL A 50 -7.37 2.25 -2.19
C VAL A 50 -8.62 2.87 -2.79
N LEU A 51 -9.73 2.14 -2.69
CA LEU A 51 -11.02 2.54 -3.22
C LEU A 51 -12.08 2.21 -2.18
N LEU A 52 -12.85 3.22 -1.77
CA LEU A 52 -14.04 3.04 -0.96
C LEU A 52 -15.25 3.48 -1.79
N PRO A 53 -16.04 2.54 -2.35
CA PRO A 53 -17.14 2.89 -3.24
C PRO A 53 -18.16 3.82 -2.56
N GLY A 54 -18.42 4.97 -3.18
CA GLY A 54 -19.39 5.95 -2.70
C GLY A 54 -18.87 6.90 -1.62
N ASP A 55 -17.60 6.80 -1.23
CA ASP A 55 -16.96 7.66 -0.24
C ASP A 55 -15.58 8.11 -0.71
N ARG A 56 -14.93 9.00 0.05
CA ARG A 56 -13.55 9.42 -0.17
C ARG A 56 -12.58 8.29 0.18
N ALA A 57 -11.43 8.31 -0.47
CA ALA A 57 -10.31 7.45 -0.09
C ALA A 57 -9.94 7.74 1.38
N PRO A 58 -9.78 6.71 2.23
CA PRO A 58 -9.31 6.91 3.59
C PRO A 58 -7.85 7.38 3.56
N HIS A 59 -7.51 8.37 4.39
CA HIS A 59 -6.12 8.82 4.57
C HIS A 59 -5.39 7.80 5.46
N LEU A 60 -4.61 6.92 4.82
CA LEU A 60 -3.95 5.79 5.47
C LEU A 60 -2.51 6.09 5.84
N ILE A 61 -1.81 6.87 5.02
CA ILE A 61 -0.40 7.14 5.19
C ILE A 61 -0.25 8.51 5.81
N SER A 62 0.22 8.58 7.05
CA SER A 62 0.40 9.86 7.72
C SER A 62 1.71 10.54 7.29
N ALA A 63 1.77 11.87 7.43
CA ALA A 63 3.01 12.63 7.19
C ALA A 63 4.21 12.11 7.99
N ASP A 64 3.98 11.57 9.20
CA ASP A 64 5.04 10.96 10.01
C ASP A 64 5.53 9.63 9.44
N MET A 65 4.66 8.84 8.80
CA MET A 65 5.11 7.67 8.05
C MET A 65 5.98 8.11 6.87
N VAL A 66 5.55 9.12 6.12
CA VAL A 66 6.32 9.67 4.99
C VAL A 66 7.70 10.16 5.41
N ARG A 67 7.79 10.88 6.54
CA ARG A 67 9.08 11.37 7.09
C ARG A 67 10.06 10.26 7.47
N ARG A 68 9.57 9.04 7.74
CA ARG A 68 10.40 7.88 8.10
C ARG A 68 10.86 7.06 6.88
N MET A 69 10.37 7.37 5.69
CA MET A 69 10.76 6.69 4.45
C MET A 69 12.20 7.05 4.07
N ARG A 70 12.85 6.16 3.30
CA ARG A 70 14.23 6.39 2.85
C ARG A 70 14.29 7.61 1.90
N PRO A 71 15.35 8.43 1.94
CA PRO A 71 15.55 9.46 0.93
C PRO A 71 15.58 8.86 -0.47
N GLY A 72 14.83 9.45 -1.41
CA GLY A 72 14.71 8.95 -2.78
C GLY A 72 13.56 7.95 -2.99
N THR A 73 12.86 7.54 -1.94
CA THR A 73 11.62 6.75 -2.08
C THR A 73 10.58 7.52 -2.87
N VAL A 74 9.91 6.83 -3.80
CA VAL A 74 8.85 7.41 -4.63
C VAL A 74 7.47 7.05 -4.07
N ILE A 75 6.54 7.99 -4.16
CA ILE A 75 5.13 7.78 -3.83
C ILE A 75 4.29 8.01 -5.08
N VAL A 76 3.39 7.08 -5.36
CA VAL A 76 2.35 7.19 -6.40
C VAL A 76 1.00 7.03 -5.71
N ASP A 77 0.14 8.03 -5.81
CA ASP A 77 -1.23 7.96 -5.29
C ASP A 77 -2.23 7.90 -6.46
N VAL A 78 -2.77 6.70 -6.71
CA VAL A 78 -3.77 6.44 -7.75
C VAL A 78 -5.16 6.89 -7.29
N SER A 79 -5.36 7.01 -5.98
CA SER A 79 -6.63 7.39 -5.35
C SER A 79 -6.83 8.91 -5.27
N ILE A 80 -5.96 9.70 -5.92
CA ILE A 80 -5.95 11.16 -5.87
C ILE A 80 -7.27 11.79 -6.31
N ASP A 81 -7.92 11.19 -7.32
CA ASP A 81 -9.23 11.65 -7.82
C ASP A 81 -10.36 11.47 -6.79
N GLN A 82 -10.11 10.70 -5.73
CA GLN A 82 -11.03 10.44 -4.61
C GLN A 82 -10.55 11.03 -3.29
N GLY A 83 -9.58 11.95 -3.32
CA GLY A 83 -9.03 12.64 -2.16
C GLY A 83 -7.65 12.17 -1.72
N GLY A 84 -7.12 11.10 -2.33
CA GLY A 84 -5.82 10.53 -1.99
C GLY A 84 -5.84 9.72 -0.69
N CYS A 85 -4.93 8.76 -0.58
CA CYS A 85 -4.74 7.98 0.64
C CYS A 85 -3.42 8.27 1.36
N VAL A 86 -2.60 9.14 0.78
CA VAL A 86 -1.32 9.63 1.31
C VAL A 86 -1.43 11.03 1.88
#